data_AF-A0A2E8Q9T6-F1
#
_entry.id   AF-A0A2E8Q9T6-F1
#
_cell.length_a   1.000
_cell.length_b   1.000
_cell.length_c   1.000
_cell.angle_alpha   90.00
_cell.angle_beta   90.00
_cell.angle_gamma   90.00
#
_symmetry.space_group_name_H-M   'P 1'
#
loop_
_entity.id
_entity.type
_entity.pdbx_description
1 polymer ?
#
loop_
_entity_poly.entity_id
_entity_poly.type
_entity_poly.pdbx_seq_one_letter_code
_entity_poly.pdbx_strand_id
1 'polypeptide(L)'
;MLAIDGKIHPKFLKDGSSKFIRSGVGVTKNGLKAVFLISNEAINFYQFASTFLEYLDIDNALYLDGNVSRLYSPKYDRLDFGFDLGPIVAVVAPDG
;
A
#
# COMPACT_ATOMS: atom_id res chain seq x y z
N MET A 1 -8.03 -8.15 0.69
CA MET A 1 -6.86 -8.21 -0.21
C MET A 1 -7.08 -7.23 -1.37
N LEU A 2 -6.04 -6.54 -1.85
CA LEU A 2 -6.13 -5.62 -3.00
C LEU A 2 -6.20 -6.39 -4.32
N ALA A 3 -5.25 -7.29 -4.51
CA ALA A 3 -5.16 -8.18 -5.65
C ALA A 3 -4.70 -9.57 -5.23
N ILE A 4 -5.22 -10.59 -5.91
CA ILE A 4 -4.91 -12.01 -5.72
C ILE A 4 -4.63 -12.58 -7.10
N ASP A 5 -3.46 -13.20 -7.30
CA ASP A 5 -3.10 -13.85 -8.56
C ASP A 5 -3.35 -12.97 -9.80
N GLY A 6 -2.93 -11.70 -9.71
CA GLY A 6 -3.06 -10.73 -10.81
C GLY A 6 -4.48 -10.21 -11.04
N LYS A 7 -5.41 -10.47 -10.11
CA LYS A 7 -6.81 -10.03 -10.21
C LYS A 7 -7.16 -9.09 -9.06
N ILE A 8 -7.68 -7.91 -9.40
CA ILE A 8 -8.21 -6.96 -8.43
C ILE A 8 -9.44 -7.57 -7.73
N HIS A 9 -9.55 -7.36 -6.42
CA HIS A 9 -10.69 -7.83 -5.65
C HIS A 9 -12.02 -7.28 -6.22
N PRO A 10 -13.02 -8.14 -6.50
CA PRO A 10 -14.18 -7.78 -7.33
C PRO A 10 -15.11 -6.72 -6.73
N LYS A 11 -15.04 -6.48 -5.41
CA LYS A 11 -15.80 -5.39 -4.75
C LYS A 11 -15.23 -4.00 -5.03
N PHE A 12 -14.05 -3.87 -5.62
CA PHE A 12 -13.46 -2.57 -5.94
C PHE A 12 -13.95 -2.10 -7.31
N LEU A 13 -14.87 -1.16 -7.27
CA LEU A 13 -15.50 -0.58 -8.45
C LEU A 13 -14.60 0.50 -9.04
N LYS A 14 -14.46 0.51 -10.37
CA LYS A 14 -13.73 1.54 -11.13
C LYS A 14 -14.18 2.95 -10.76
N ASP A 15 -15.49 3.14 -10.64
CA ASP A 15 -16.13 4.43 -10.32
C ASP A 15 -16.57 4.50 -8.85
N GLY A 16 -15.92 3.74 -7.96
CA GLY A 16 -16.23 3.73 -6.53
C GLY A 16 -16.09 5.13 -5.90
N SER A 17 -17.10 5.53 -5.12
CA SER A 17 -17.17 6.85 -4.49
C SER A 17 -16.29 7.00 -3.24
N SER A 18 -15.90 5.88 -2.60
CA SER A 18 -14.98 5.87 -1.46
C SER A 18 -13.57 6.30 -1.88
N LYS A 19 -13.19 7.53 -1.55
CA LYS A 19 -11.86 8.08 -1.84
C LYS A 19 -11.16 8.48 -0.55
N PHE A 20 -9.98 7.92 -0.33
CA PHE A 20 -9.15 8.16 0.85
C PHE A 20 -7.66 8.10 0.46
N ILE A 21 -6.80 8.60 1.33
CA ILE A 21 -5.39 8.20 1.29
C ILE A 21 -5.33 6.71 1.63
N ARG A 22 -4.64 5.93 0.80
CA ARG A 22 -4.59 4.48 0.93
C ARG A 22 -3.16 4.01 1.08
N SER A 23 -2.98 3.02 1.93
CA SER A 23 -1.72 2.31 2.11
C SER A 23 -1.88 0.82 1.82
N GLY A 24 -0.81 0.20 1.35
CA GLY A 24 -0.82 -1.19 0.91
C GLY A 24 0.59 -1.75 0.84
N VAL A 25 0.67 -3.07 0.84
CA VAL A 25 1.92 -3.79 0.66
C VAL A 25 1.74 -4.91 -0.35
N GLY A 26 2.71 -5.10 -1.21
CA GLY A 26 2.76 -6.23 -2.14
C GLY A 26 4.17 -6.81 -2.22
N VAL A 27 4.29 -7.98 -2.83
CA VAL A 27 5.58 -8.67 -2.96
C VAL A 27 5.87 -8.90 -4.44
N THR A 28 7.11 -8.63 -4.86
CA THR A 28 7.55 -8.92 -6.23
C THR A 28 7.37 -10.40 -6.55
N LYS A 29 7.17 -10.75 -7.83
CA LYS A 29 6.92 -12.14 -8.27
C LYS A 29 7.95 -13.16 -7.78
N ASN A 30 9.20 -12.74 -7.60
CA ASN A 30 10.28 -13.59 -7.08
C ASN A 30 10.32 -13.70 -5.55
N GLY A 31 9.42 -13.05 -4.81
CA GLY A 31 9.34 -13.10 -3.35
C GLY A 31 10.40 -12.27 -2.60
N LEU A 32 11.35 -11.64 -3.30
CA LEU A 32 12.54 -11.07 -2.68
C LEU A 32 12.36 -9.64 -2.16
N LYS A 33 11.32 -8.93 -2.58
CA LYS A 33 11.09 -7.53 -2.21
C LYS A 33 9.64 -7.31 -1.82
N ALA A 34 9.44 -6.80 -0.61
CA ALA A 34 8.18 -6.19 -0.21
C ALA A 34 8.18 -4.72 -0.67
N VAL A 35 7.09 -4.30 -1.32
CA VAL A 35 6.86 -2.94 -1.78
C VAL A 35 5.71 -2.35 -0.98
N PHE A 36 6.01 -1.35 -0.17
CA PHE A 36 5.02 -0.55 0.54
C PHE A 36 4.65 0.66 -0.32
N LEU A 37 3.36 0.89 -0.49
CA LEU A 37 2.82 1.99 -1.28
C LEU A 37 1.84 2.79 -0.43
N ILE A 38 1.92 4.11 -0.53
CA ILE A 38 0.94 5.05 0.02
C ILE A 38 0.58 6.06 -1.06
N SER A 39 -0.71 6.36 -1.23
CA SER A 39 -1.13 7.43 -2.15
C SER A 39 -0.88 8.81 -1.53
N ASN A 40 -0.57 9.81 -2.35
CA ASN A 40 -0.47 11.20 -1.89
C ASN A 40 -1.82 11.94 -1.99
N GLU A 41 -2.78 11.37 -2.72
CA GLU A 41 -4.11 11.92 -2.93
C GLU A 41 -5.20 10.88 -2.64
N ALA A 42 -6.43 11.39 -2.43
CA ALA A 42 -7.59 10.56 -2.16
C ALA A 42 -8.06 9.85 -3.42
N ILE A 43 -7.81 8.54 -3.48
CA ILE A 43 -8.16 7.69 -4.63
C ILE A 43 -9.08 6.56 -4.20
N ASN A 44 -9.76 5.93 -5.16
CA ASN A 44 -10.60 4.78 -4.85
C ASN A 44 -9.78 3.47 -4.77
N PHE A 45 -10.39 2.41 -4.24
CA PHE A 45 -9.71 1.13 -4.08
C PHE A 45 -9.29 0.50 -5.42
N TYR A 46 -10.06 0.71 -6.49
CA TYR A 46 -9.74 0.14 -7.79
C TYR A 46 -8.46 0.75 -8.35
N GLN A 47 -8.36 2.09 -8.35
CA GLN A 47 -7.17 2.83 -8.77
C GLN A 47 -5.94 2.44 -7.94
N PHE A 48 -6.12 2.27 -6.63
CA PHE A 48 -5.02 1.87 -5.76
C PHE A 48 -4.56 0.44 -6.04
N ALA A 49 -5.50 -0.51 -6.17
CA ALA A 49 -5.18 -1.90 -6.48
C ALA A 49 -4.58 -2.07 -7.87
N SER A 50 -5.06 -1.33 -8.88
CA SER A 50 -4.53 -1.39 -10.25
C SER A 50 -3.09 -0.91 -10.33
N THR A 51 -2.69 0.03 -9.45
CA THR A 51 -1.30 0.50 -9.38
C THR A 51 -0.30 -0.64 -9.13
N PHE A 52 -0.66 -1.60 -8.26
CA PHE A 52 0.19 -2.79 -8.01
C PHE A 52 0.33 -3.66 -9.25
N LEU A 53 -0.76 -3.92 -9.97
CA LEU A 53 -0.74 -4.81 -11.14
C LEU A 53 -0.08 -4.13 -12.35
N GLU A 54 -0.50 -2.91 -12.67
CA GLU A 54 -0.19 -2.25 -13.94
C GLU A 54 1.17 -1.55 -13.93
N TYR A 55 1.61 -1.03 -12.78
CA TYR A 55 2.82 -0.20 -12.68
C TYR A 55 3.94 -0.83 -11.87
N LEU A 56 3.62 -1.78 -10.98
CA LEU A 56 4.61 -2.42 -10.11
C LEU A 56 4.87 -3.90 -10.46
N ASP A 57 4.10 -4.48 -11.40
CA ASP A 57 4.16 -5.90 -11.77
C ASP A 57 4.03 -6.85 -10.56
N ILE A 58 3.13 -6.51 -9.63
CA ILE A 58 2.87 -7.24 -8.39
C ILE A 58 1.49 -7.87 -8.44
N ASP A 59 1.44 -9.21 -8.45
CA ASP A 59 0.18 -9.97 -8.57
C ASP A 59 -0.61 -10.10 -7.27
N ASN A 60 0.08 -9.98 -6.13
CA ASN A 60 -0.49 -10.19 -4.80
C ASN A 60 -0.19 -8.98 -3.91
N ALA A 61 -1.26 -8.31 -3.46
CA ALA A 61 -1.15 -7.10 -2.65
C ALA A 61 -2.24 -7.05 -1.58
N LEU A 62 -1.87 -6.59 -0.38
CA LEU A 62 -2.73 -6.39 0.78
C LEU A 62 -3.02 -4.91 0.98
N TYR A 63 -4.25 -4.62 1.39
CA TYR A 63 -4.63 -3.31 1.89
C TYR A 63 -4.20 -3.20 3.35
N LEU A 64 -3.58 -2.08 3.72
CA LEU A 64 -3.24 -1.79 5.11
C LEU A 64 -4.37 -0.94 5.73
N ASP A 65 -4.04 0.00 6.60
CA ASP A 65 -5.03 0.77 7.36
C ASP A 65 -5.82 1.75 6.48
N GLY A 66 -7.13 1.83 6.73
CA GLY A 66 -8.05 2.78 6.10
C GLY A 66 -8.38 4.02 6.91
N ASN A 67 -8.04 4.07 8.20
CA ASN A 67 -8.31 5.25 9.04
C ASN A 67 -7.06 6.11 9.25
N VAL A 68 -5.87 5.51 9.32
CA VAL A 68 -4.59 6.22 9.49
C VAL A 68 -3.57 5.70 8.48
N SER A 69 -3.61 6.21 7.25
CA SER A 69 -2.53 5.99 6.28
C SER A 69 -1.45 7.08 6.45
N ARG A 70 -0.35 6.74 7.11
CA ARG A 70 0.80 7.62 7.34
C ARG A 70 2.12 6.96 7.02
N LEU A 71 3.10 7.77 6.64
CA LEU A 71 4.46 7.35 6.37
C LEU A 71 5.45 8.25 7.11
N TYR A 72 6.35 7.62 7.85
CA TYR A 72 7.58 8.24 8.31
C TYR A 72 8.72 7.82 7.39
N SER A 73 9.30 8.77 6.66
CA SER A 73 10.45 8.51 5.81
C SER A 73 11.41 9.70 5.80
N PRO A 74 12.47 9.66 6.64
CA PRO A 74 13.50 10.71 6.65
C PRO A 74 14.17 10.90 5.29
N LYS A 75 14.37 9.81 4.53
CA LYS A 75 14.97 9.87 3.20
C LYS A 75 14.18 10.72 2.22
N TYR A 76 12.86 10.76 2.37
CA TYR A 76 11.97 11.55 1.50
C TYR A 76 11.44 12.81 2.18
N ASP A 77 12.05 13.22 3.30
CA ASP A 77 11.62 14.35 4.13
C ASP A 77 10.11 14.31 4.45
N ARG A 78 9.59 13.11 4.69
CA ARG A 78 8.16 12.89 4.94
C ARG A 78 7.93 12.53 6.39
N LEU A 79 7.14 13.37 7.06
CA LEU A 79 6.63 13.19 8.40
C LEU A 79 5.15 13.54 8.42
N ASP A 80 4.29 12.54 8.21
CA ASP A 80 2.84 12.76 8.21
C ASP A 80 2.33 13.07 9.64
N PHE A 81 1.61 14.18 9.80
CA PHE A 81 1.15 14.69 11.12
C PHE A 81 -0.04 13.91 11.71
N GLY A 82 -0.11 13.83 13.05
CA GLY A 82 -1.30 13.43 13.82
C GLY A 82 -0.98 12.54 15.03
N PHE A 83 -1.97 11.77 15.52
CA PHE A 83 -1.86 10.86 16.67
C PHE A 83 -0.69 9.88 16.64
N ASP A 84 -0.28 9.36 17.79
CA ASP A 84 0.81 8.38 17.91
C ASP A 84 0.68 7.24 16.88
N LEU A 85 1.79 6.92 16.21
CA LEU A 85 1.84 5.83 15.24
C LEU A 85 1.60 4.50 15.96
N GLY A 86 0.68 3.71 15.43
CA GLY A 86 0.39 2.36 15.91
C GLY A 86 1.45 1.34 15.48
N PRO A 87 1.06 0.07 15.23
CA PRO A 87 2.00 -0.97 14.82
C PRO A 87 2.89 -0.55 13.64
N ILE A 88 4.19 -0.72 13.79
CA ILE A 88 5.20 -0.38 12.77
C ILE A 88 5.71 -1.67 12.13
N VAL A 89 5.80 -1.69 10.80
CA VAL A 89 6.54 -2.72 10.07
C VAL A 89 7.92 -2.17 9.75
N ALA A 90 8.97 -2.84 10.23
CA ALA A 90 10.36 -2.50 9.96
C ALA A 90 11.07 -3.69 9.33
N VAL A 91 12.00 -3.41 8.41
CA VAL A 91 12.96 -4.38 7.89
C VAL A 91 14.26 -4.16 8.65
N VAL A 92 14.71 -5.18 9.38
CA VAL A 92 15.98 -5.15 10.12
C VAL A 92 16.94 -6.14 9.48
N ALA A 93 18.22 -5.77 9.39
CA ALA A 93 19.27 -6.75 9.11
C ALA A 93 19.49 -7.60 10.36
N PRO A 94 19.86 -8.89 10.23
CA PRO A 94 20.31 -9.66 11.39
C PRO A 94 21.47 -8.95 12.07
N ASP A 95 21.50 -8.98 13.40
CA ASP A 95 22.71 -8.64 14.13
C ASP A 95 23.79 -9.65 13.70
N GLY A 96 24.92 -9.12 13.22
CA GLY A 96 26.06 -9.92 12.74
C GLY A 96 26.77 -10.68 13.84
#